data_AF-W2XF69-F1
#
_entry.id   AF-W2XF69-F1
#
_cell.length_a   1.000
_cell.length_b   1.000
_cell.length_c   1.000
_cell.angle_alpha   90.00
_cell.angle_beta   90.00
_cell.angle_gamma   90.00
#
_symmetry.space_group_name_H-M   'P 1'
#
loop_
_entity.id
_entity.type
_entity.pdbx_description
1 polymer ?
#
loop_
_entity_poly.entity_id
_entity_poly.type
_entity_poly.pdbx_seq_one_letter_code
_entity_poly.pdbx_strand_id
1 'polypeptide(L)' 'MPKPRHEIWKLFTETEPQVKGQKDHPAAQCNACKFDIRNAMPSGNMLRHVLTCPRVEEETLSRWKEYD' A
#
# COMPACT_ATOMS: atom_id res chain seq x y z
N MET A 1 -14.34 16.35 -7.11
CA MET A 1 -14.57 14.99 -6.56
C MET A 1 -13.21 14.44 -6.15
N PRO A 2 -13.00 13.99 -4.90
CA PRO A 2 -11.76 13.33 -4.54
C PRO A 2 -11.60 12.09 -5.43
N LYS A 3 -10.44 11.93 -6.07
CA LYS A 3 -10.15 10.73 -6.86
C LYS A 3 -10.27 9.53 -5.92
N PRO A 4 -11.00 8.47 -6.30
CA PRO A 4 -11.06 7.26 -5.49
C PRO A 4 -9.63 6.77 -5.24
N ARG A 5 -9.33 6.50 -3.97
CA ARG A 5 -8.03 5.93 -3.57
C ARG A 5 -7.84 4.60 -4.29
N HIS A 6 -6.61 4.32 -4.71
CA HIS A 6 -6.27 3.04 -5.35
C HIS A 6 -6.68 1.86 -4.47
N GLU A 7 -7.19 0.77 -5.05
CA GLU A 7 -7.76 -0.33 -4.27
C GLU A 7 -6.77 -1.02 -3.32
N ILE A 8 -5.47 -0.93 -3.63
CA ILE A 8 -4.40 -1.48 -2.79
C ILE A 8 -4.43 -0.89 -1.38
N TRP A 9 -4.92 0.34 -1.22
CA TRP A 9 -5.10 0.97 0.08
C TRP A 9 -6.03 0.21 1.01
N LYS A 10 -6.87 -0.72 0.53
CA LYS A 10 -7.65 -1.60 1.42
C LYS A 10 -6.77 -2.55 2.26
N LEU A 11 -5.55 -2.83 1.80
CA LEU A 11 -4.58 -3.70 2.49
C LEU A 11 -3.67 -2.94 3.48
N PHE A 12 -3.79 -1.62 3.52
CA PHE A 12 -2.93 -0.76 4.32
C PHE A 12 -3.74 0.23 5.14
N THR A 13 -3.21 0.62 6.28
CA THR A 13 -3.73 1.72 7.09
C THR A 13 -2.77 2.89 6.93
N GLU A 14 -3.27 4.07 6.54
CA GLU A 14 -2.47 5.29 6.52
C GLU A 14 -2.03 5.62 7.95
N THR A 15 -0.71 5.72 8.17
CA THR A 15 -0.12 6.03 9.48
C THR A 15 0.30 7.47 9.57
N GLU A 16 0.81 8.05 8.48
CA GLU A 16 1.19 9.45 8.41
C GLU A 16 0.59 10.10 7.15
N PRO A 17 -0.23 11.15 7.31
CA PRO A 17 -0.82 11.83 6.17
C PRO A 17 0.23 12.57 5.34
N GLN A 18 -0.06 12.76 4.06
CA GLN A 18 0.80 13.54 3.18
C GLN A 18 0.89 14.99 3.66
N VAL A 19 2.12 15.48 3.86
CA VAL A 19 2.36 16.88 4.21
C VAL A 19 2.18 17.75 2.97
N LYS A 20 1.33 18.78 3.07
CA LYS A 20 1.06 19.71 1.97
C LYS A 20 2.35 20.39 1.51
N GLY A 21 2.72 20.21 0.24
CA GLY A 21 3.95 20.75 -0.35
C GLY A 21 5.11 19.76 -0.46
N GLN A 22 5.00 18.57 0.13
CA GLN A 22 5.95 17.48 -0.10
C GLN A 22 5.51 16.61 -1.29
N LYS A 23 6.50 16.17 -2.07
CA LYS A 23 6.28 15.24 -3.19
C LYS A 23 6.07 13.80 -2.70
N ASP A 24 6.45 13.51 -1.46
CA ASP A 24 6.31 12.19 -0.87
C ASP A 24 4.84 11.80 -0.68
N HIS A 25 4.57 10.52 -0.94
CA HIS A 25 3.30 9.88 -0.60
C HIS A 25 3.19 9.68 0.92
N PRO A 26 1.97 9.55 1.46
CA PRO A 26 1.77 9.26 2.89
C PRO A 26 2.48 7.98 3.32
N ALA A 27 2.74 7.83 4.62
CA ALA A 27 3.18 6.55 5.17
C ALA A 27 1.97 5.64 5.38
N ALA A 28 2.18 4.34 5.23
CA ALA A 28 1.13 3.35 5.40
C ALA A 28 1.65 2.06 6.02
N GLN A 29 0.89 1.49 6.95
CA GLN A 29 1.18 0.22 7.58
C GLN A 29 0.40 -0.91 6.91
N CYS A 30 1.06 -2.02 6.60
CA CYS A 30 0.39 -3.21 6.10
C CYS A 30 -0.53 -3.81 7.16
N ASN A 31 -1.79 -4.08 6.82
CA ASN A 31 -2.76 -4.62 7.77
C ASN A 31 -2.41 -6.05 8.21
N ALA A 32 -1.74 -6.83 7.34
CA ALA A 32 -1.42 -8.22 7.55
C ALA A 32 -0.16 -8.46 8.41
N CYS A 33 0.96 -7.80 8.08
CA CYS A 33 2.23 -8.00 8.79
C CYS A 33 2.63 -6.85 9.72
N LYS A 34 1.82 -5.77 9.76
CA LYS A 34 2.09 -4.54 10.54
C LYS A 34 3.40 -3.83 10.16
N PHE A 35 3.94 -4.11 8.98
CA PHE A 35 5.12 -3.43 8.46
C PHE A 35 4.77 -2.01 7.98
N ASP A 36 5.54 -1.01 8.40
CA ASP A 36 5.38 0.37 7.97
C ASP A 36 6.13 0.67 6.67
N ILE A 37 5.40 1.20 5.69
CA ILE A 37 5.89 1.62 4.39
C ILE A 37 5.92 3.16 4.36
N ARG A 38 7.13 3.70 4.29
CA ARG A 38 7.33 5.13 4.01
C ARG A 38 7.14 5.39 2.52
N ASN A 39 6.59 6.56 2.17
CA ASN A 39 6.30 6.94 0.79
C ASN A 39 5.46 5.85 0.10
N ALA A 40 4.27 5.57 0.66
CA ALA A 40 3.40 4.48 0.25
C ALA A 40 2.77 4.75 -1.13
N MET A 41 3.55 4.45 -2.16
CA MET A 41 3.14 4.54 -3.56
C MET A 41 2.43 3.24 -3.98
N PRO A 42 1.16 3.32 -4.46
CA PRO A 42 0.37 2.15 -4.85
C PRO A 42 1.07 1.19 -5.81
N SER A 43 1.57 1.71 -6.94
CA SER A 43 2.24 0.94 -8.00
C SER A 43 3.74 0.71 -7.74
N GLY A 44 4.21 1.05 -6.53
CA GLY A 44 5.63 0.94 -6.18
C GLY A 44 5.79 0.16 -4.89
N ASN A 45 6.17 0.86 -3.82
CA ASN A 45 6.51 0.25 -2.54
C ASN A 45 5.37 -0.58 -1.94
N MET A 46 4.11 -0.16 -2.13
CA MET A 46 2.95 -0.91 -1.63
C MET A 46 2.78 -2.23 -2.38
N LEU A 47 2.76 -2.19 -3.72
CA LEU A 47 2.63 -3.39 -4.55
C LEU A 47 3.75 -4.38 -4.27
N ARG A 48 5.00 -3.92 -4.28
CA ARG A 48 6.17 -4.77 -4.00
C ARG A 48 6.09 -5.43 -2.62
N HIS A 49 5.58 -4.70 -1.62
CA HIS A 49 5.37 -5.27 -0.30
C HIS A 49 4.27 -6.33 -0.30
N VAL A 50 3.10 -6.06 -0.90
CA VAL A 50 2.01 -7.05 -0.98
C VAL A 50 2.49 -8.35 -1.60
N LEU A 51 3.22 -8.28 -2.71
CA LEU A 51 3.74 -9.44 -3.46
C LEU A 51 4.77 -10.28 -2.69
N THR A 52 5.43 -9.69 -1.70
CA THR A 52 6.48 -10.35 -0.90
C THR A 52 6.07 -10.61 0.55
N CYS A 53 4.88 -10.15 0.97
CA CYS A 53 4.45 -10.24 2.35
C CYS A 53 3.97 -11.66 2.66
N PRO A 54 4.63 -12.40 3.58
CA PRO A 54 4.27 -13.78 3.91
C PRO A 54 2.98 -13.90 4.73
N ARG A 55 2.42 -12.76 5.17
CA ARG A 55 1.19 -12.69 5.98
C ARG A 55 -0.04 -12.31 5.17
N VAL A 56 0.13 -11.84 3.93
CA VAL A 56 -1.00 -11.56 3.04
C VAL A 56 -1.54 -12.88 2.52
N GLU A 57 -2.86 -13.03 2.53
CA GLU A 57 -3.52 -14.25 2.04
C GLU A 57 -3.24 -14.50 0.56
N GLU A 58 -3.09 -15.77 0.17
CA GLU A 58 -2.73 -16.17 -1.20
C GLU A 58 -3.73 -15.68 -2.25
N GLU A 59 -5.02 -15.62 -1.90
CA GLU A 59 -6.07 -15.06 -2.77
C GLU A 59 -5.84 -13.57 -3.05
N THR A 60 -5.48 -12.82 -2.00
CA THR A 60 -5.15 -11.40 -2.13
C THR A 60 -3.87 -11.23 -2.95
N LEU A 61 -2.83 -12.01 -2.65
CA LEU A 61 -1.58 -12.03 -3.41
C LEU A 61 -1.80 -12.28 -4.91
N SER A 62 -2.64 -13.27 -5.25
CA SER A 62 -2.91 -13.66 -6.62
C SER A 62 -3.55 -12.54 -7.43
N ARG A 63 -4.47 -11.77 -6.82
CA ARG A 63 -5.06 -10.58 -7.44
C ARG A 63 -4.01 -9.49 -7.74
N TRP A 64 -3.03 -9.30 -6.87
CA TRP A 64 -2.02 -8.25 -7.05
C TRP A 64 -0.87 -8.67 -7.97
N LYS A 65 -0.64 -9.98 -8.18
CA LYS A 65 0.33 -10.49 -9.16
C LYS A 65 0.02 -10.09 -10.59
N GLU A 66 -1.25 -9.83 -10.92
CA GLU A 66 -1.64 -9.34 -12.25
C GLU A 66 -1.18 -7.89 -12.54
N TYR A 67 -0.73 -7.18 -11.50
CA TYR A 67 -0.30 -5.78 -11.57
C TYR A 67 1.22 -5.59 -11.40
N ASP A 68 1.99 -6.67 -11.19
CA ASP A 68 3.47 -6.66 -11.23
C ASP A 68 3.97 -6.36 -12.65
#